data_AF-A0A949F5B1-F1
#
_entry.id   AF-A0A949F5B1-F1
#
_cell.length_a   1.000
_cell.length_b   1.000
_cell.length_c   1.000
_cell.angle_alpha   90.00
_cell.angle_beta   90.00
_cell.angle_gamma   90.00
#
_symmetry.space_group_name_H-M   'P 1'
#
loop_
_entity.id
_entity.type
_entity.pdbx_description
1 polymer ?
#
loop_
_entity_poly.entity_id
_entity_poly.type
_entity_poly.pdbx_seq_one_letter_code
_entity_poly.pdbx_strand_id
1 'polypeptide(L)'
;MGKGIEGKNIFEEEQDKQLFYALIKEILSKSSMQLYAWCIMSNHFHLLMQTGKTPLSTFMRRLLTGYAVKYNKKHKRSGYLFQNRYKSIVCDKDEYLLPLVRYIHLNPVKAGLIEFKQLSGYKWTGHREIMRGDGIIARDEVIGYFGKKEAQAKREYDDYVKEGLDLKEDFSGGGLIRSVGGIRKILELKRGPGQCYDERILGDGDFVSGVLKQIEEEQKEKIFKDIDEVLGVLSKFYQVEAEEIIKSRRARVREARSVLIYIAHEYLGYTVTEIGKKLKIKQAAASIAMQKGECVVREKGLISKLKSKL
;
A
#
# COMPACT_ATOMS: atom_id res chain seq x y z
N MET A 1 5.28 -4.94 4.74
CA MET A 1 5.86 -5.21 6.07
C MET A 1 6.53 -3.96 6.63
N GLY A 2 6.38 -3.68 7.93
CA GLY A 2 7.21 -2.72 8.67
C GLY A 2 7.84 -3.37 9.90
N LYS A 3 9.04 -2.93 10.30
CA LYS A 3 9.83 -3.46 11.43
C LYS A 3 10.20 -2.35 12.41
N GLY A 4 10.28 -2.71 13.69
CA GLY A 4 10.77 -1.83 14.75
C GLY A 4 12.22 -1.44 14.57
N ILE A 5 12.56 -0.22 15.00
CA ILE A 5 13.94 0.26 15.03
C ILE A 5 14.82 -0.70 15.85
N GLU A 6 16.00 -1.06 15.32
CA GLU A 6 16.93 -2.02 15.94
C GLU A 6 16.31 -3.41 16.22
N GLY A 7 15.23 -3.78 15.53
CA GLY A 7 14.51 -5.04 15.76
C GLY A 7 13.73 -5.08 17.09
N LYS A 8 13.62 -3.94 17.78
CA LYS A 8 12.88 -3.80 19.04
C LYS A 8 11.40 -4.07 18.86
N ASN A 9 10.77 -4.47 19.95
CA ASN A 9 9.32 -4.55 20.01
C ASN A 9 8.74 -3.16 19.77
N ILE A 10 7.71 -3.12 18.93
CA ILE A 10 6.90 -1.94 18.63
C ILE A 10 5.44 -2.17 19.00
N PHE A 11 5.14 -3.35 19.56
CA PHE A 11 3.89 -3.72 20.18
C PHE A 11 4.24 -4.35 21.53
N GLU A 12 4.40 -3.51 22.55
CA GLU A 12 4.81 -3.94 23.90
C GLU A 12 3.63 -4.57 24.64
N GLU A 13 2.43 -4.06 24.41
CA GLU A 13 1.20 -4.50 25.07
C GLU A 13 0.12 -4.95 24.06
N GLU A 14 -0.88 -5.67 24.53
CA GLU A 14 -2.01 -6.09 23.69
C GLU A 14 -2.73 -4.86 23.08
N GLN A 15 -2.87 -3.79 23.86
CA GLN A 15 -3.49 -2.52 23.46
C GLN A 15 -2.76 -1.85 22.30
N ASP A 16 -1.45 -2.07 22.16
CA ASP A 16 -0.67 -1.54 21.05
C ASP A 16 -1.06 -2.23 19.74
N LYS A 17 -1.22 -3.55 19.77
CA LYS A 17 -1.71 -4.32 18.62
C LYS A 17 -3.17 -3.98 18.29
N GLN A 18 -4.02 -3.82 19.31
CA GLN A 18 -5.41 -3.39 19.15
C GLN A 18 -5.48 -2.03 18.45
N LEU A 19 -4.67 -1.06 18.89
CA LEU A 19 -4.60 0.25 18.28
C LEU A 19 -4.16 0.17 16.80
N PHE A 20 -3.14 -0.64 16.50
CA PHE A 20 -2.64 -0.80 15.14
C PHE A 20 -3.69 -1.43 14.23
N TYR A 21 -4.37 -2.48 14.69
CA TYR A 21 -5.47 -3.11 13.97
C TYR A 21 -6.63 -2.13 13.74
N ALA A 22 -7.00 -1.34 14.75
CA ALA A 22 -8.04 -0.32 14.63
C ALA A 22 -7.69 0.74 13.57
N LEU A 23 -6.42 1.17 13.49
CA LEU A 23 -5.93 2.08 12.45
C LEU A 23 -6.03 1.45 11.06
N ILE A 24 -5.64 0.18 10.90
CA ILE A 24 -5.80 -0.54 9.62
C ILE A 24 -7.27 -0.51 9.19
N LYS A 25 -8.18 -0.91 10.09
CA LYS A 25 -9.62 -0.94 9.84
C LYS A 25 -10.16 0.42 9.44
N GLU A 26 -9.78 1.48 10.17
CA GLU A 26 -10.22 2.84 9.88
C GLU A 26 -9.77 3.30 8.49
N ILE A 27 -8.48 3.10 8.16
CA ILE A 27 -7.92 3.54 6.89
C ILE A 27 -8.51 2.74 5.73
N LEU A 28 -8.66 1.42 5.89
CA LEU A 28 -9.29 0.54 4.89
C LEU A 28 -10.71 0.98 4.56
N SER A 29 -11.53 1.30 5.57
CA SER A 29 -12.93 1.74 5.37
C SER A 29 -13.08 3.02 4.54
N LYS A 30 -12.01 3.81 4.43
CA LYS A 30 -11.95 5.08 3.67
C LYS A 30 -11.22 4.91 2.34
N SER A 31 -10.91 3.68 1.94
CA SER A 31 -10.12 3.34 0.76
C SER A 31 -10.86 2.33 -0.13
N SER A 32 -10.42 2.22 -1.39
CA SER A 32 -10.83 1.13 -2.30
C SER A 32 -9.89 -0.08 -2.23
N MET A 33 -9.05 -0.18 -1.19
CA MET A 33 -8.10 -1.29 -1.05
C MET A 33 -8.77 -2.52 -0.45
N GLN A 34 -8.26 -3.69 -0.82
CA GLN A 34 -8.66 -4.95 -0.21
C GLN A 34 -7.48 -5.55 0.56
N LEU A 35 -7.76 -6.15 1.70
CA LEU A 35 -6.78 -6.86 2.53
C LEU A 35 -7.07 -8.35 2.46
N TYR A 36 -6.10 -9.17 2.06
CA TYR A 36 -6.27 -10.63 1.92
C TYR A 36 -5.71 -11.41 3.11
N ALA A 37 -4.63 -10.91 3.71
CA ALA A 37 -4.02 -11.53 4.88
C ALA A 37 -3.30 -10.49 5.72
N TRP A 38 -3.21 -10.72 7.02
CA TRP A 38 -2.43 -9.90 7.93
C TRP A 38 -1.91 -10.70 9.13
N CYS A 39 -0.80 -10.23 9.71
CA CYS A 39 -0.25 -10.76 10.97
C CYS A 39 0.50 -9.66 11.73
N ILE A 40 0.27 -9.56 13.04
CA ILE A 40 0.92 -8.58 13.93
C ILE A 40 1.79 -9.32 14.95
N MET A 41 3.11 -9.25 14.73
CA MET A 41 4.13 -9.79 15.65
C MET A 41 4.50 -8.73 16.69
N SER A 42 5.46 -9.00 17.58
CA SER A 42 5.86 -8.03 18.62
C SER A 42 6.75 -6.90 18.08
N ASN A 43 7.59 -7.20 17.08
CA ASN A 43 8.56 -6.26 16.49
C ASN A 43 8.31 -5.94 15.01
N HIS A 44 7.29 -6.54 14.37
CA HIS A 44 6.95 -6.28 12.97
C HIS A 44 5.51 -6.69 12.65
N PHE A 45 5.07 -6.38 11.43
CA PHE A 45 3.77 -6.80 10.92
C PHE A 45 3.84 -7.13 9.42
N HIS A 46 2.92 -7.96 8.96
CA HIS A 46 2.73 -8.36 7.56
C HIS A 46 1.32 -8.04 7.10
N LEU A 47 1.18 -7.52 5.88
CA LEU A 47 -0.09 -7.23 5.21
C LEU A 47 0.02 -7.70 3.76
N LEU A 48 -0.99 -8.40 3.26
CA LEU A 48 -1.17 -8.72 1.84
C LEU A 48 -2.39 -7.95 1.33
N MET A 49 -2.18 -7.03 0.40
CA MET A 49 -3.20 -6.07 0.01
C MET A 49 -3.25 -5.90 -1.51
N GLN A 50 -4.46 -5.74 -2.04
CA GLN A 50 -4.67 -5.20 -3.39
C GLN A 50 -4.91 -3.69 -3.30
N THR A 51 -4.11 -2.93 -4.04
CA THR A 51 -4.27 -1.49 -4.16
C THR A 51 -5.39 -1.17 -5.14
N GLY A 52 -6.33 -0.32 -4.72
CA GLY A 52 -7.26 0.34 -5.63
C GLY A 52 -6.67 1.63 -6.19
N LYS A 53 -7.49 2.67 -6.34
CA LYS A 53 -7.05 4.00 -6.85
C LYS A 53 -6.08 4.72 -5.93
N THR A 54 -6.12 4.42 -4.63
CA THR A 54 -5.22 5.04 -3.65
C THR A 54 -3.88 4.32 -3.65
N PRO A 55 -2.73 5.03 -3.76
CA PRO A 55 -1.42 4.40 -3.69
C PRO A 55 -1.15 3.75 -2.32
N LEU A 56 -0.44 2.60 -2.32
CA LEU A 56 0.00 1.92 -1.10
C LEU A 56 0.75 2.85 -0.15
N SER A 57 1.57 3.75 -0.68
CA SER A 57 2.35 4.71 0.09
C SER A 57 1.48 5.65 0.94
N THR A 58 0.31 6.05 0.45
CA THR A 58 -0.64 6.88 1.18
C THR A 58 -1.25 6.10 2.35
N PHE A 59 -1.62 4.84 2.13
CA PHE A 59 -2.12 3.94 3.17
C PHE A 59 -1.07 3.76 4.27
N MET A 60 0.14 3.34 3.87
CA MET A 60 1.24 3.06 4.79
C MET A 60 1.68 4.30 5.57
N ARG A 61 1.70 5.49 4.94
CA ARG A 61 1.99 6.75 5.64
C ARG A 61 0.98 7.02 6.74
N ARG A 62 -0.32 6.91 6.45
CA ARG A 62 -1.38 7.13 7.45
C ARG A 62 -1.27 6.13 8.60
N LEU A 63 -1.05 4.86 8.29
CA LEU A 63 -0.94 3.79 9.29
C LEU A 63 0.29 3.98 10.18
N LEU A 64 1.47 4.08 9.59
CA LEU A 64 2.74 4.10 10.34
C LEU A 64 2.93 5.39 11.13
N THR A 65 2.63 6.55 10.52
CA THR A 65 2.72 7.83 11.22
C THR A 65 1.66 7.92 12.31
N GLY A 66 0.41 7.54 12.01
CA GLY A 66 -0.68 7.56 12.98
C GLY A 66 -0.40 6.66 14.18
N TYR A 67 0.18 5.49 13.95
CA TYR A 67 0.60 4.59 15.01
C TYR A 67 1.77 5.14 15.82
N ALA A 68 2.86 5.54 15.17
CA ALA A 68 4.06 6.00 15.85
C ALA A 68 3.80 7.20 16.78
N VAL A 69 2.96 8.15 16.35
CA VAL A 69 2.56 9.30 17.18
C VAL A 69 1.83 8.85 18.45
N LYS A 70 0.84 7.95 18.30
CA LYS A 70 0.05 7.46 19.44
C LYS A 70 0.88 6.58 20.38
N TYR A 71 1.73 5.71 19.82
CA TYR A 71 2.66 4.87 20.57
C TYR A 71 3.64 5.71 21.38
N ASN A 72 4.32 6.67 20.74
CA ASN A 72 5.28 7.55 21.42
C ASN A 72 4.63 8.35 22.55
N LYS A 73 3.41 8.86 22.33
CA LYS A 73 2.64 9.55 23.36
C LYS A 73 2.30 8.63 24.55
N LYS A 74 1.82 7.40 24.28
CA LYS A 74 1.45 6.42 25.31
C LYS A 74 2.67 6.00 26.14
N HIS A 75 3.76 5.65 25.46
CA HIS A 75 4.97 5.10 26.07
C HIS A 75 5.99 6.16 26.49
N LYS A 76 5.61 7.45 26.46
CA LYS A 76 6.48 8.60 26.79
C LYS A 76 7.83 8.57 26.06
N ARG A 77 7.82 8.11 24.81
CA ARG A 77 8.99 8.01 23.94
C ARG A 77 9.07 9.19 22.98
N SER A 78 10.29 9.45 22.53
CA SER A 78 10.59 10.41 21.46
C SER A 78 11.43 9.72 20.37
N GLY A 79 11.31 10.20 19.14
CA GLY A 79 12.08 9.69 18.00
C GLY A 79 11.35 8.65 17.14
N TYR A 80 12.12 7.99 16.26
CA TYR A 80 11.60 7.02 15.30
C TYR A 80 11.21 5.70 15.98
N LEU A 81 10.05 5.19 15.61
CA LEU A 81 9.56 3.87 16.07
C LEU A 81 9.93 2.74 15.10
N PHE A 82 9.82 3.02 13.79
CA PHE A 82 10.11 2.07 12.73
C PHE A 82 11.53 2.27 12.19
N GLN A 83 12.19 1.18 11.82
CA GLN A 83 13.56 1.21 11.29
C GLN A 83 13.66 1.92 9.93
N ASN A 84 12.69 1.65 9.05
CA ASN A 84 12.63 2.14 7.67
C ASN A 84 11.17 2.42 7.30
N ARG A 85 10.92 3.04 6.12
CA ARG A 85 9.56 3.36 5.64
C ARG A 85 8.64 2.13 5.62
N TYR A 86 8.84 1.17 4.74
CA TYR A 86 8.23 -0.18 4.78
C TYR A 86 8.82 -0.97 3.62
N LYS A 87 8.77 -2.29 3.69
CA LYS A 87 9.06 -3.16 2.55
C LYS A 87 7.75 -3.53 1.85
N SER A 88 7.71 -3.32 0.53
CA SER A 88 6.62 -3.74 -0.37
C SER A 88 7.19 -4.57 -1.50
N ILE A 89 6.50 -5.66 -1.81
CA ILE A 89 6.80 -6.57 -2.92
C ILE A 89 5.50 -6.69 -3.71
N VAL A 90 5.55 -6.41 -5.02
CA VAL A 90 4.44 -6.65 -5.94
C VAL A 90 4.39 -8.14 -6.22
N CYS A 91 3.22 -8.74 -6.22
CA CYS A 91 3.08 -10.17 -6.50
C CYS A 91 1.99 -10.40 -7.55
N ASP A 92 2.22 -11.41 -8.39
CA ASP A 92 1.16 -11.97 -9.22
C ASP A 92 0.10 -12.60 -8.30
N LYS A 93 -1.14 -12.15 -8.45
CA LYS A 93 -2.27 -12.62 -7.63
C LYS A 93 -2.54 -14.09 -7.91
N ASP A 94 -2.48 -14.51 -9.17
CA ASP A 94 -2.89 -15.86 -9.56
C ASP A 94 -1.90 -16.91 -9.06
N GLU A 95 -0.60 -16.59 -9.07
CA GLU A 95 0.45 -17.49 -8.60
C GLU A 95 0.67 -17.42 -7.07
N TYR A 96 0.63 -16.22 -6.48
CA TYR A 96 1.13 -16.02 -5.10
C TYR A 96 0.07 -15.73 -4.04
N LEU A 97 -1.21 -15.52 -4.38
CA LEU A 97 -2.23 -15.17 -3.37
C LEU A 97 -2.30 -16.20 -2.24
N LEU A 98 -2.58 -17.47 -2.55
CA LEU A 98 -2.75 -18.51 -1.52
C LEU A 98 -1.44 -18.80 -0.76
N PRO A 99 -0.27 -18.96 -1.42
CA PRO A 99 1.00 -19.15 -0.72
C PRO A 99 1.33 -18.00 0.24
N LEU A 100 1.08 -16.75 -0.16
CA LEU A 100 1.32 -15.58 0.70
C LEU A 100 0.32 -15.51 1.87
N VAL A 101 -0.95 -15.82 1.64
CA VAL A 101 -1.95 -15.93 2.71
C VAL A 101 -1.48 -16.94 3.76
N ARG A 102 -1.11 -18.16 3.34
CA ARG A 102 -0.58 -19.22 4.21
C ARG A 102 0.67 -18.77 4.96
N TYR A 103 1.66 -18.24 4.25
CA TYR A 103 2.90 -17.77 4.85
C TYR A 103 2.65 -16.71 5.94
N ILE A 104 1.85 -15.69 5.63
CA ILE A 104 1.53 -14.60 6.57
C ILE A 104 0.82 -15.15 7.80
N HIS A 105 -0.17 -16.02 7.60
CA HIS A 105 -0.94 -16.58 8.69
C HIS A 105 -0.15 -17.53 9.59
N LEU A 106 0.81 -18.26 9.04
CA LEU A 106 1.70 -19.16 9.79
C LEU A 106 2.82 -18.44 10.56
N ASN A 107 3.03 -17.13 10.38
CA ASN A 107 4.13 -16.41 11.04
C ASN A 107 4.19 -16.62 12.57
N PRO A 108 3.08 -16.55 13.33
CA PRO A 108 3.12 -16.79 14.78
C PRO A 108 3.55 -18.21 15.14
N VAL A 109 3.15 -19.20 14.33
CA VAL A 109 3.50 -20.62 14.54
C VAL A 109 4.96 -20.87 14.18
N LYS A 110 5.41 -20.39 13.02
CA LYS A 110 6.81 -20.49 12.56
C LYS A 110 7.79 -19.75 13.47
N ALA A 111 7.33 -18.71 14.17
CA ALA A 111 8.11 -18.00 15.18
C ALA A 111 8.09 -18.68 16.57
N GLY A 112 7.38 -19.79 16.74
CA GLY A 112 7.28 -20.51 18.01
C GLY A 112 6.46 -19.79 19.08
N LEU A 113 5.62 -18.79 18.71
CA LEU A 113 4.79 -18.06 19.67
C LEU A 113 3.57 -18.86 20.12
N ILE A 114 3.06 -19.71 19.24
CA ILE A 114 1.88 -20.56 19.45
C ILE A 114 2.04 -21.88 18.70
N GLU A 115 1.33 -22.91 19.12
CA GLU A 115 1.13 -24.13 18.35
C GLU A 115 0.08 -23.92 17.25
N PHE A 116 0.14 -24.71 16.16
CA PHE A 116 -0.83 -24.62 15.06
C PHE A 116 -2.29 -24.74 15.53
N LYS A 117 -2.57 -25.63 16.48
CA LYS A 117 -3.92 -25.84 17.05
C LYS A 117 -4.53 -24.57 17.66
N GLN A 118 -3.72 -23.57 18.01
CA GLN A 118 -4.15 -22.30 18.58
C GLN A 118 -4.40 -21.22 17.53
N LEU A 119 -4.00 -21.45 16.26
CA LEU A 119 -3.98 -20.43 15.21
C LEU A 119 -5.38 -19.90 14.88
N SER A 120 -6.38 -20.77 14.82
CA SER A 120 -7.80 -20.42 14.60
C SER A 120 -8.37 -19.49 15.69
N GLY A 121 -7.78 -19.50 16.89
CA GLY A 121 -8.13 -18.63 18.02
C GLY A 121 -7.22 -17.42 18.20
N TYR A 122 -6.08 -17.35 17.49
CA TYR A 122 -5.06 -16.34 17.73
C TYR A 122 -5.52 -14.95 17.25
N LYS A 123 -5.57 -13.98 18.16
CA LYS A 123 -6.14 -12.65 17.87
C LYS A 123 -5.35 -11.84 16.84
N TRP A 124 -4.05 -12.11 16.69
CA TRP A 124 -3.12 -11.24 15.94
C TRP A 124 -2.77 -11.76 14.55
N THR A 125 -3.69 -12.49 13.94
CA THR A 125 -3.58 -13.03 12.59
C THR A 125 -4.93 -12.99 11.88
N GLY A 126 -4.88 -12.75 10.57
CA GLY A 126 -6.02 -12.84 9.68
C GLY A 126 -6.60 -14.24 9.55
N HIS A 127 -5.86 -15.29 9.93
CA HIS A 127 -6.37 -16.65 9.91
C HIS A 127 -7.61 -16.81 10.80
N ARG A 128 -7.62 -16.18 11.98
CA ARG A 128 -8.80 -16.15 12.87
C ARG A 128 -10.02 -15.55 12.17
N GLU A 129 -9.84 -14.47 11.40
CA GLU A 129 -10.92 -13.81 10.65
C GLU A 129 -11.51 -14.73 9.58
N ILE A 130 -10.66 -15.46 8.84
CA ILE A 130 -11.11 -16.45 7.86
C ILE A 130 -11.94 -17.56 8.54
N MET A 131 -11.47 -18.08 9.68
CA MET A 131 -12.15 -19.17 10.39
C MET A 131 -13.47 -18.72 11.02
N ARG A 132 -13.50 -17.53 11.64
CA ARG A 132 -14.68 -17.01 12.33
C ARG A 132 -15.70 -16.35 11.42
N GLY A 133 -15.28 -15.84 10.26
CA GLY A 133 -16.15 -15.06 9.39
C GLY A 133 -16.38 -13.62 9.88
N ASP A 134 -15.47 -13.08 10.70
CA ASP A 134 -15.50 -11.70 11.18
C ASP A 134 -14.21 -10.97 10.79
N GLY A 135 -14.24 -9.63 10.65
CA GLY A 135 -13.02 -8.84 10.50
C GLY A 135 -12.96 -7.91 9.28
N ILE A 136 -11.77 -7.73 8.74
CA ILE A 136 -11.43 -6.74 7.70
C ILE A 136 -10.84 -7.37 6.44
N ILE A 137 -10.58 -8.68 6.44
CA ILE A 137 -10.11 -9.39 5.26
C ILE A 137 -11.22 -9.56 4.23
N ALA A 138 -10.87 -9.44 2.94
CA ALA A 138 -11.66 -9.87 1.79
C ALA A 138 -11.78 -11.40 1.77
N ARG A 139 -12.50 -11.92 2.76
CA ARG A 139 -12.57 -13.34 3.11
C ARG A 139 -13.11 -14.18 1.97
N ASP A 140 -14.19 -13.72 1.34
CA ASP A 140 -14.89 -14.48 0.31
C ASP A 140 -14.01 -14.73 -0.92
N GLU A 141 -13.11 -13.79 -1.26
CA GLU A 141 -12.12 -13.99 -2.30
C GLU A 141 -11.09 -15.07 -1.95
N VAL A 142 -10.64 -15.12 -0.69
CA VAL A 142 -9.64 -16.11 -0.25
C VAL A 142 -10.26 -17.51 -0.15
N ILE A 143 -11.40 -17.64 0.55
CA ILE A 143 -12.03 -18.95 0.76
C ILE A 143 -12.67 -19.50 -0.52
N GLY A 144 -13.00 -18.63 -1.48
CA GLY A 144 -13.61 -19.04 -2.75
C GLY A 144 -12.74 -20.01 -3.57
N TYR A 145 -11.42 -19.99 -3.35
CA TYR A 145 -10.49 -20.97 -3.96
C TYR A 145 -10.65 -22.39 -3.40
N PHE A 146 -11.24 -22.55 -2.21
CA PHE A 146 -11.42 -23.82 -1.51
C PHE A 146 -12.87 -24.35 -1.61
N GLY A 147 -13.66 -23.80 -2.53
CA GLY A 147 -14.99 -24.28 -2.85
C GLY A 147 -16.14 -23.37 -2.44
N LYS A 148 -17.36 -23.76 -2.85
CA LYS A 148 -18.56 -22.92 -2.74
C LYS A 148 -19.28 -23.02 -1.39
N LYS A 149 -19.14 -24.15 -0.70
CA LYS A 149 -19.80 -24.39 0.59
C LYS A 149 -18.90 -23.95 1.73
N GLU A 150 -19.35 -22.98 2.53
CA GLU A 150 -18.53 -22.33 3.55
C GLU A 150 -17.83 -23.32 4.51
N ALA A 151 -18.56 -24.30 5.04
CA ALA A 151 -18.00 -25.26 5.98
C ALA A 151 -16.91 -26.16 5.35
N GLN A 152 -17.04 -26.47 4.07
CA GLN A 152 -16.02 -27.23 3.32
C GLN A 152 -14.82 -26.35 3.03
N ALA A 153 -15.05 -25.14 2.50
CA ALA A 153 -14.00 -24.20 2.15
C ALA A 153 -13.12 -23.81 3.36
N LYS A 154 -13.72 -23.62 4.55
CA LYS A 154 -12.96 -23.37 5.79
C LYS A 154 -12.04 -24.53 6.15
N ARG A 155 -12.50 -25.78 6.00
CA ARG A 155 -11.69 -26.97 6.32
C ARG A 155 -10.54 -27.13 5.34
N GLU A 156 -10.83 -27.09 4.05
CA GLU A 156 -9.81 -27.18 2.99
C GLU A 156 -8.78 -26.05 3.10
N TYR A 157 -9.22 -24.84 3.43
CA TYR A 157 -8.31 -23.73 3.73
C TYR A 157 -7.43 -24.01 4.96
N ASP A 158 -7.99 -24.49 6.07
CA ASP A 158 -7.21 -24.78 7.29
C ASP A 158 -6.18 -25.89 7.05
N ASP A 159 -6.57 -26.94 6.32
CA ASP A 159 -5.69 -28.03 5.90
C ASP A 159 -4.56 -27.49 4.99
N TYR A 160 -4.89 -26.66 4.00
CA TYR A 160 -3.91 -25.99 3.15
C TYR A 160 -2.91 -25.12 3.93
N VAL A 161 -3.39 -24.40 4.95
CA VAL A 161 -2.51 -23.61 5.83
C VAL A 161 -1.63 -24.54 6.66
N LYS A 162 -2.15 -25.66 7.15
CA LYS A 162 -1.40 -26.67 7.92
C LYS A 162 -0.25 -27.29 7.12
N GLU A 163 -0.46 -27.58 5.83
CA GLU A 163 0.59 -28.10 4.94
C GLU A 163 1.81 -27.18 4.87
N GLY A 164 1.64 -25.88 5.09
CA GLY A 164 2.73 -24.90 5.08
C GLY A 164 3.70 -25.00 6.26
N LEU A 165 3.42 -25.82 7.28
CA LEU A 165 4.32 -26.06 8.41
C LEU A 165 5.62 -26.73 7.97
N ASP A 166 5.52 -27.68 7.03
CA ASP A 166 6.67 -28.43 6.52
C ASP A 166 7.40 -27.70 5.38
N LEU A 167 6.79 -26.63 4.85
CA LEU A 167 7.35 -25.84 3.76
C LEU A 167 8.29 -24.74 4.27
N LYS A 168 9.51 -24.75 3.74
CA LYS A 168 10.46 -23.62 3.84
C LYS A 168 10.12 -22.54 2.80
N GLU A 169 8.95 -21.95 2.94
CA GLU A 169 8.57 -20.74 2.20
C GLU A 169 9.31 -19.53 2.78
N ASP A 170 10.08 -18.83 1.95
CA ASP A 170 10.77 -17.61 2.32
C ASP A 170 10.45 -16.47 1.35
N PHE A 171 9.42 -15.70 1.70
CA PHE A 171 9.02 -14.47 1.00
C PHE A 171 9.62 -13.20 1.64
N SER A 172 10.64 -13.34 2.50
CA SER A 172 11.26 -12.21 3.20
C SER A 172 12.26 -11.42 2.33
N GLY A 173 12.67 -11.98 1.18
CA GLY A 173 13.47 -11.37 0.10
C GLY A 173 12.69 -11.46 -1.20
N GLY A 174 12.60 -10.39 -1.97
CA GLY A 174 11.90 -10.43 -3.25
C GLY A 174 12.85 -10.84 -4.38
N GLY A 175 12.26 -11.36 -5.45
CA GLY A 175 12.94 -12.02 -6.56
C GLY A 175 12.71 -13.53 -6.55
N LEU A 176 12.51 -14.08 -7.75
CA LEU A 176 12.40 -15.50 -8.12
C LEU A 176 13.50 -16.43 -7.55
N ILE A 177 14.49 -15.89 -6.82
CA ILE A 177 15.67 -16.56 -6.28
C ILE A 177 15.28 -17.76 -5.38
N ARG A 178 14.02 -17.89 -4.95
CA ARG A 178 13.59 -18.97 -4.06
C ARG A 178 12.32 -19.72 -4.49
N SER A 179 11.46 -19.18 -5.37
CA SER A 179 10.23 -19.87 -5.79
C SER A 179 10.47 -21.08 -6.71
N VAL A 180 11.66 -21.19 -7.32
CA VAL A 180 12.01 -22.30 -8.23
C VAL A 180 13.07 -23.22 -7.61
N GLY A 181 12.76 -23.89 -6.50
CA GLY A 181 13.47 -25.12 -6.09
C GLY A 181 14.95 -25.01 -5.67
N GLY A 182 15.37 -23.87 -5.12
CA GLY A 182 16.70 -23.70 -4.55
C GLY A 182 17.81 -23.44 -5.58
N ILE A 183 18.99 -23.04 -5.08
CA ILE A 183 20.17 -22.55 -5.84
C ILE A 183 20.56 -23.46 -7.02
N ARG A 184 20.29 -24.77 -6.91
CA ARG A 184 20.67 -25.80 -7.88
C ARG A 184 19.89 -25.70 -9.20
N LYS A 185 18.58 -25.42 -9.15
CA LYS A 185 17.71 -25.29 -10.35
C LYS A 185 17.99 -24.02 -11.14
N ILE A 186 18.46 -22.97 -10.46
CA ILE A 186 18.87 -21.69 -11.07
C ILE A 186 20.18 -21.84 -11.85
N LEU A 187 21.13 -22.65 -11.37
CA LEU A 187 22.36 -22.95 -12.11
C LEU A 187 22.06 -23.72 -13.41
N GLU A 188 20.98 -24.50 -13.45
CA GLU A 188 20.50 -25.20 -14.65
C GLU A 188 19.79 -24.24 -15.63
N LEU A 189 19.03 -23.26 -15.11
CA LEU A 189 18.35 -22.23 -15.91
C LEU A 189 19.28 -21.16 -16.49
N LYS A 190 20.49 -20.95 -15.93
CA LYS A 190 21.51 -20.03 -16.46
C LYS A 190 21.99 -20.34 -17.90
N ARG A 191 21.51 -21.43 -18.51
CA ARG A 191 21.84 -21.81 -19.89
C ARG A 191 20.77 -21.42 -20.93
N GLY A 192 19.75 -20.63 -20.57
CA GLY A 192 18.74 -20.12 -21.51
C GLY A 192 18.73 -18.58 -21.62
N PRO A 193 18.47 -18.00 -22.81
CA PRO A 193 18.43 -16.54 -22.99
C PRO A 193 17.06 -15.95 -22.57
N GLY A 194 17.07 -14.84 -21.81
CA GLY A 194 16.01 -13.83 -21.87
C GLY A 194 14.84 -13.90 -20.88
N GLN A 195 15.07 -14.05 -19.56
CA GLN A 195 14.01 -13.80 -18.55
C GLN A 195 14.29 -12.52 -17.75
N CYS A 196 13.31 -11.60 -17.71
CA CYS A 196 13.35 -10.36 -16.92
C CYS A 196 13.10 -10.67 -15.43
N TYR A 197 13.84 -10.01 -14.53
CA TYR A 197 13.70 -10.18 -13.08
C TYR A 197 13.81 -8.84 -12.32
N ASP A 198 13.05 -8.68 -11.23
CA ASP A 198 13.16 -7.55 -10.29
C ASP A 198 12.95 -8.05 -8.85
N GLU A 199 13.83 -7.63 -7.93
CA GLU A 199 13.78 -8.01 -6.50
C GLU A 199 12.56 -7.45 -5.73
N ARG A 200 11.77 -6.57 -6.37
CA ARG A 200 10.55 -5.99 -5.81
C ARG A 200 9.29 -6.66 -6.36
N ILE A 201 9.43 -7.64 -7.25
CA ILE A 201 8.32 -8.31 -7.94
C ILE A 201 8.43 -9.84 -7.72
N LEU A 202 7.30 -10.48 -7.43
CA LEU A 202 7.12 -11.93 -7.36
C LEU A 202 6.14 -12.33 -8.48
N GLY A 203 6.66 -12.94 -9.53
CA GLY A 203 5.92 -13.34 -10.72
C GLY A 203 6.89 -13.77 -11.80
N ASP A 204 6.38 -14.44 -12.83
CA ASP A 204 7.18 -14.86 -13.96
C ASP A 204 7.70 -13.68 -14.82
N GLY A 205 8.46 -13.99 -15.87
CA GLY A 205 9.05 -12.98 -16.75
C GLY A 205 8.00 -12.12 -17.46
N ASP A 206 6.87 -12.72 -17.84
CA ASP A 206 5.79 -12.03 -18.56
C ASP A 206 5.06 -11.06 -17.62
N PHE A 207 4.79 -11.47 -16.38
CA PHE A 207 4.24 -10.61 -15.34
C PHE A 207 5.17 -9.42 -15.05
N VAL A 208 6.47 -9.67 -14.88
CA VAL A 208 7.45 -8.60 -14.62
C VAL A 208 7.47 -7.59 -15.78
N SER A 209 7.53 -8.07 -17.02
CA SER A 209 7.48 -7.20 -18.19
C SER A 209 6.16 -6.42 -18.30
N GLY A 210 5.04 -7.06 -17.98
CA GLY A 210 3.72 -6.42 -17.93
C GLY A 210 3.65 -5.29 -16.92
N VAL A 211 4.14 -5.52 -15.70
CA VAL A 211 4.19 -4.49 -14.64
C VAL A 211 5.08 -3.32 -15.05
N LEU A 212 6.26 -3.57 -15.61
CA LEU A 212 7.16 -2.52 -16.08
C LEU A 212 6.52 -1.68 -17.19
N LYS A 213 5.86 -2.34 -18.15
CA LYS A 213 5.15 -1.67 -19.24
C LYS A 213 4.00 -0.82 -18.71
N GLN A 214 3.21 -1.32 -17.76
CA GLN A 214 2.14 -0.56 -17.14
C GLN A 214 2.68 0.69 -16.42
N ILE A 215 3.81 0.58 -15.71
CA ILE A 215 4.44 1.75 -15.06
C ILE A 215 4.86 2.78 -16.11
N GLU A 216 5.42 2.35 -17.24
CA GLU A 216 5.77 3.25 -18.34
C GLU A 216 4.53 3.90 -18.97
N GLU A 217 3.45 3.14 -19.15
CA GLU A 217 2.17 3.63 -19.69
C GLU A 217 1.49 4.61 -18.72
N GLU A 218 1.45 4.34 -17.43
CA GLU A 218 0.96 5.26 -16.40
C GLU A 218 1.80 6.56 -16.35
N GLN A 219 3.10 6.48 -16.62
CA GLN A 219 3.96 7.65 -16.76
C GLN A 219 3.69 8.43 -18.06
N LYS A 220 3.26 7.75 -19.13
CA LYS A 220 2.86 8.35 -20.41
C LYS A 220 1.42 8.91 -20.39
N GLU A 221 0.53 8.32 -19.60
CA GLU A 221 -0.86 8.75 -19.37
C GLU A 221 -1.01 9.94 -18.41
N LYS A 222 0.08 10.65 -18.09
CA LYS A 222 -0.05 11.92 -17.37
C LYS A 222 -0.93 12.86 -18.19
N ILE A 223 -2.13 13.13 -17.67
CA ILE A 223 -3.15 14.04 -18.27
C ILE A 223 -2.53 15.39 -18.64
N PHE A 224 -1.50 15.79 -17.89
CA PHE A 224 -0.72 16.99 -18.14
C PHE A 224 0.76 16.59 -18.20
N LYS A 225 1.49 17.13 -19.16
CA LYS A 225 2.93 16.92 -19.39
C LYS A 225 3.76 17.55 -18.26
N ASP A 226 3.42 18.76 -17.87
CA ASP A 226 4.12 19.53 -16.86
C ASP A 226 3.20 20.54 -16.15
N ILE A 227 3.77 21.27 -15.17
CA ILE A 227 3.02 22.24 -14.37
C ILE A 227 2.62 23.48 -15.18
N ASP A 228 3.34 23.78 -16.27
CA ASP A 228 3.10 24.96 -17.10
C ASP A 228 1.89 24.73 -18.01
N GLU A 229 1.69 23.50 -18.50
CA GLU A 229 0.46 23.11 -19.17
C GLU A 229 -0.76 23.22 -18.24
N VAL A 230 -0.66 22.74 -17.00
CA VAL A 230 -1.74 22.89 -16.01
C VAL A 230 -2.07 24.37 -15.77
N LEU A 231 -1.04 25.21 -15.63
CA LEU A 231 -1.21 26.65 -15.48
C LEU A 231 -1.94 27.28 -16.68
N GLY A 232 -1.58 26.88 -17.90
CA GLY A 232 -2.24 27.35 -19.12
C GLY A 232 -3.73 26.97 -19.18
N VAL A 233 -4.07 25.72 -18.86
CA VAL A 233 -5.46 25.26 -18.85
C VAL A 233 -6.26 25.95 -17.74
N LEU A 234 -5.70 26.09 -16.54
CA LEU A 234 -6.36 26.78 -15.42
C LEU A 234 -6.52 28.28 -15.69
N SER A 235 -5.54 28.91 -16.34
CA SER A 235 -5.61 30.32 -16.73
C SER A 235 -6.82 30.57 -17.63
N LYS A 236 -6.99 29.74 -18.67
CA LYS A 236 -8.16 29.80 -19.57
C LYS A 236 -9.47 29.47 -18.86
N PHE A 237 -9.47 28.48 -17.96
CA PHE A 237 -10.68 28.04 -17.27
C PHE A 237 -11.20 29.08 -16.28
N TYR A 238 -10.31 29.67 -15.49
CA TYR A 238 -10.62 30.65 -14.45
C TYR A 238 -10.59 32.09 -14.95
N GLN A 239 -10.20 32.34 -16.21
CA GLN A 239 -10.02 33.66 -16.81
C GLN A 239 -9.11 34.57 -15.97
N VAL A 240 -7.97 34.00 -15.56
CA VAL A 240 -6.94 34.70 -14.78
C VAL A 240 -5.57 34.43 -15.38
N GLU A 241 -4.68 35.40 -15.30
CA GLU A 241 -3.31 35.23 -15.77
C GLU A 241 -2.58 34.13 -14.98
N ALA A 242 -1.81 33.29 -15.67
CA ALA A 242 -1.05 32.19 -15.06
C ALA A 242 -0.13 32.70 -13.93
N GLU A 243 0.49 33.88 -14.11
CA GLU A 243 1.31 34.50 -13.09
C GLU A 243 0.54 34.89 -11.82
N GLU A 244 -0.73 35.29 -11.95
CA GLU A 244 -1.56 35.62 -10.79
C GLU A 244 -1.86 34.37 -9.97
N ILE A 245 -2.04 33.21 -10.61
CA ILE A 245 -2.24 31.91 -9.93
C ILE A 245 -1.02 31.58 -9.05
N ILE A 246 0.19 31.96 -9.45
CA ILE A 246 1.39 31.71 -8.65
C ILE A 246 1.58 32.80 -7.58
N LYS A 247 1.56 34.08 -7.97
CA LYS A 247 2.07 35.19 -7.14
C LYS A 247 0.99 35.92 -6.32
N SER A 248 -0.27 35.94 -6.77
CA SER A 248 -1.29 36.85 -6.24
C SER A 248 -1.96 36.35 -4.96
N ARG A 249 -2.20 37.22 -3.97
CA ARG A 249 -2.96 36.85 -2.75
C ARG A 249 -4.47 37.06 -2.86
N ARG A 250 -4.96 37.52 -4.02
CA ARG A 250 -6.38 37.84 -4.27
C ARG A 250 -7.28 36.62 -4.07
N ALA A 251 -8.49 36.84 -3.57
CA ALA A 251 -9.46 35.76 -3.33
C ALA A 251 -9.81 34.98 -4.62
N ARG A 252 -9.95 35.69 -5.74
CA ARG A 252 -10.31 35.12 -7.05
C ARG A 252 -9.38 34.01 -7.56
N VAL A 253 -8.10 34.04 -7.16
CA VAL A 253 -7.09 33.04 -7.61
C VAL A 253 -6.86 31.92 -6.60
N ARG A 254 -7.46 31.99 -5.39
CA ARG A 254 -7.23 30.99 -4.35
C ARG A 254 -7.73 29.61 -4.77
N GLU A 255 -8.91 29.55 -5.41
CA GLU A 255 -9.46 28.30 -5.90
C GLU A 255 -8.60 27.70 -7.00
N ALA A 256 -8.26 28.48 -8.03
CA ALA A 256 -7.37 28.07 -9.12
C ALA A 256 -6.01 27.56 -8.60
N ARG A 257 -5.41 28.25 -7.62
CA ARG A 257 -4.16 27.80 -6.97
C ARG A 257 -4.34 26.49 -6.22
N SER A 258 -5.42 26.33 -5.47
CA SER A 258 -5.72 25.06 -4.79
C SER A 258 -5.86 23.90 -5.77
N VAL A 259 -6.54 24.13 -6.89
CA VAL A 259 -6.68 23.13 -7.97
C VAL A 259 -5.32 22.83 -8.62
N LEU A 260 -4.50 23.83 -8.93
CA LEU A 260 -3.13 23.64 -9.44
C LEU A 260 -2.30 22.76 -8.51
N ILE A 261 -2.31 23.07 -7.20
CA ILE A 261 -1.54 22.32 -6.20
C ILE A 261 -1.99 20.87 -6.15
N TYR A 262 -3.31 20.63 -6.17
CA TYR A 262 -3.86 19.28 -6.19
C TYR A 262 -3.46 18.53 -7.46
N ILE A 263 -3.60 19.15 -8.64
CA ILE A 263 -3.24 18.51 -9.91
C ILE A 263 -1.74 18.21 -9.98
N ALA A 264 -0.91 19.17 -9.56
CA ALA A 264 0.54 18.99 -9.53
C ALA A 264 0.96 17.83 -8.60
N HIS A 265 0.25 17.64 -7.48
CA HIS A 265 0.52 16.53 -6.58
C HIS A 265 0.02 15.20 -7.14
N GLU A 266 -1.25 15.14 -7.51
CA GLU A 266 -1.95 13.90 -7.81
C GLU A 266 -1.63 13.35 -9.21
N TYR A 267 -1.50 14.23 -10.21
CA TYR A 267 -1.36 13.82 -11.62
C TYR A 267 0.06 14.03 -12.18
N LEU A 268 0.83 14.98 -11.63
CA LEU A 268 2.21 15.22 -12.07
C LEU A 268 3.26 14.58 -11.15
N GLY A 269 2.87 14.17 -9.94
CA GLY A 269 3.75 13.50 -8.97
C GLY A 269 4.66 14.41 -8.17
N TYR A 270 4.44 15.73 -8.16
CA TYR A 270 5.23 16.65 -7.34
C TYR A 270 4.92 16.45 -5.85
N THR A 271 5.96 16.48 -5.02
CA THR A 271 5.78 16.53 -3.56
C THR A 271 5.26 17.89 -3.11
N VAL A 272 4.52 17.92 -1.99
CA VAL A 272 4.03 19.17 -1.39
C VAL A 272 5.17 20.16 -1.11
N THR A 273 6.37 19.64 -0.81
CA THR A 273 7.58 20.44 -0.59
C THR A 273 8.08 21.09 -1.88
N GLU A 274 8.14 20.35 -2.97
CA GLU A 274 8.53 20.88 -4.30
C GLU A 274 7.53 21.93 -4.78
N ILE A 275 6.22 21.67 -4.61
CA ILE A 275 5.17 22.63 -4.93
C ILE A 275 5.31 23.90 -4.09
N GLY A 276 5.55 23.76 -2.79
CA GLY A 276 5.79 24.89 -1.89
C GLY A 276 6.97 25.76 -2.33
N LYS A 277 8.09 25.14 -2.72
CA LYS A 277 9.26 25.84 -3.28
C LYS A 277 8.92 26.57 -4.59
N LYS A 278 8.27 25.89 -5.54
CA LYS A 278 7.88 26.48 -6.84
C LYS A 278 6.93 27.66 -6.68
N LEU A 279 5.94 27.55 -5.79
CA LEU A 279 4.94 28.60 -5.54
C LEU A 279 5.36 29.63 -4.50
N LYS A 280 6.57 29.50 -3.92
CA LYS A 280 7.08 30.36 -2.83
C LYS A 280 6.12 30.45 -1.64
N ILE A 281 5.51 29.33 -1.25
CA ILE A 281 4.64 29.21 -0.08
C ILE A 281 5.17 28.17 0.91
N LYS A 282 4.81 28.32 2.19
CA LYS A 282 5.16 27.33 3.22
C LYS A 282 4.51 25.98 2.91
N GLN A 283 5.23 24.88 3.18
CA GLN A 283 4.73 23.51 2.98
C GLN A 283 3.37 23.28 3.65
N ALA A 284 3.17 23.77 4.87
CA ALA A 284 1.90 23.65 5.59
C ALA A 284 0.73 24.31 4.83
N ALA A 285 0.98 25.49 4.25
CA ALA A 285 -0.02 26.20 3.43
C ALA A 285 -0.32 25.44 2.13
N ALA A 286 0.70 24.86 1.49
CA ALA A 286 0.53 24.01 0.31
C ALA A 286 -0.31 22.76 0.64
N SER A 287 -0.07 22.10 1.79
CA SER A 287 -0.83 20.93 2.21
C SER A 287 -2.31 21.23 2.45
N ILE A 288 -2.63 22.36 3.08
CA ILE A 288 -4.03 22.79 3.30
C ILE A 288 -4.68 23.14 1.95
N ALA A 289 -3.97 23.87 1.10
CA ALA A 289 -4.48 24.25 -0.22
C ALA A 289 -4.74 23.03 -1.13
N MET A 290 -3.92 21.99 -1.01
CA MET A 290 -4.07 20.71 -1.71
C MET A 290 -5.37 20.01 -1.32
N GLN A 291 -5.67 19.88 -0.03
CA GLN A 291 -6.93 19.29 0.45
C GLN A 291 -8.15 20.06 -0.05
N LYS A 292 -8.08 21.40 -0.04
CA LYS A 292 -9.14 22.24 -0.62
C LYS A 292 -9.29 22.02 -2.13
N GLY A 293 -8.18 21.90 -2.84
CA GLY A 293 -8.16 21.61 -4.28
C GLY A 293 -8.82 20.28 -4.61
N GLU A 294 -8.56 19.24 -3.82
CA GLU A 294 -9.21 17.94 -3.95
C GLU A 294 -10.73 18.04 -3.84
N CYS A 295 -11.25 18.74 -2.82
CA CYS A 295 -12.70 18.96 -2.67
C CYS A 295 -13.28 19.67 -3.90
N VAL A 296 -12.67 20.79 -4.31
CA VAL A 296 -13.15 21.57 -5.46
C VAL A 296 -13.17 20.75 -6.74
N VAL A 297 -12.11 19.96 -6.99
CA VAL A 297 -12.01 19.12 -8.18
C VAL A 297 -13.09 18.04 -8.20
N ARG A 298 -13.35 17.40 -7.05
CA ARG A 298 -14.40 16.38 -6.92
C ARG A 298 -15.79 16.97 -7.08
N GLU A 299 -16.10 18.05 -6.37
CA GLU A 299 -17.43 18.69 -6.40
C GLU A 299 -17.80 19.22 -7.78
N LYS A 300 -16.84 19.84 -8.49
CA LYS A 300 -17.10 20.48 -9.79
C LYS A 300 -16.87 19.57 -10.99
N GLY A 301 -16.39 18.34 -10.76
CA GLY A 301 -15.99 17.38 -11.80
C GLY A 301 -14.89 17.93 -12.71
N LEU A 302 -14.00 18.78 -12.18
CA LEU A 302 -13.12 19.65 -12.98
C LEU A 302 -12.19 18.91 -13.93
N ILE A 303 -11.69 17.72 -13.57
CA ILE A 303 -10.76 16.98 -14.44
C ILE A 303 -11.39 16.66 -15.80
N SER A 304 -12.67 16.26 -15.83
CA SER A 304 -13.37 16.01 -17.10
C SER A 304 -13.52 17.27 -17.96
N LYS A 305 -13.76 18.43 -17.33
CA LYS A 305 -13.90 19.72 -17.99
C LYS A 305 -12.56 20.33 -18.45
N LEU A 306 -11.48 20.01 -17.75
CA LEU A 306 -10.13 20.41 -18.12
C LEU A 306 -9.62 19.55 -19.29
N LYS A 307 -9.97 18.24 -19.32
CA LYS A 307 -9.67 17.34 -20.44
C LYS A 307 -10.29 17.80 -21.77
N SER A 308 -11.50 18.35 -21.76
CA SER A 308 -12.14 18.86 -22.99
C SER A 308 -11.57 20.20 -23.48
N LYS A 309 -10.59 20.76 -22.77
CA LYS A 309 -9.93 22.04 -23.08
C LYS A 309 -8.42 21.90 -23.35
N LEU A 310 -7.90 20.67 -23.26
CA LEU A 310 -6.60 20.26 -23.81
C LEU A 310 -6.77 20.10 -25.33
#